data_AF-A0A829H3X8-F1
#
_entry.id   AF-A0A829H3X8-F1
#
_cell.length_a   1.000
_cell.length_b   1.000
_cell.length_c   1.000
_cell.angle_alpha   90.00
_cell.angle_beta   90.00
_cell.angle_gamma   90.00
#
_symmetry.space_group_name_H-M   'P 1'
#
loop_
_entity.id
_entity.type
_entity.pdbx_description
1 polymer ?
#
loop_
_entity_poly.entity_id
_entity_poly.type
_entity_poly.pdbx_seq_one_letter_code
_entity_poly.pdbx_strand_id
1 'polypeptide(L)'
;SQTAASTSVASSAPASQQAVATSDSSDSNTGASTSTAEVTVSAAPSAAQTATAAQPAQQQPAQQQPAQQQPAQQPATQPAQQPAQPQAQQAPAYASRVLMFAGVTVPYIIGNESMTAAPGTGAATWGGQANYSNNSGQNTHFIGHNPGSFAAMLSLGIGSPITVTDAAGNPRTYHVYQLATVNPNAVTASGQDLWNAN
;
A
#
# COMPACT_ATOMS: atom_id res chain seq x y z
N SER A 1 23.94 11.43 -65.66
CA SER A 1 22.98 10.78 -66.59
C SER A 1 22.71 9.36 -66.13
N GLN A 2 21.45 8.93 -66.26
CA GLN A 2 20.94 7.56 -66.16
C GLN A 2 20.53 7.06 -64.75
N THR A 3 19.24 7.28 -64.52
CA THR A 3 18.28 6.65 -63.59
C THR A 3 18.23 5.13 -63.71
N ALA A 4 18.00 4.42 -62.60
CA ALA A 4 17.19 3.20 -62.57
C ALA A 4 16.69 2.91 -61.14
N ALA A 5 15.42 3.23 -60.91
CA ALA A 5 14.60 2.67 -59.84
C ALA A 5 13.91 1.42 -60.38
N SER A 6 13.84 0.36 -59.57
CA SER A 6 12.88 -0.74 -59.71
C SER A 6 12.88 -1.59 -58.44
N THR A 7 11.82 -1.47 -57.64
CA THR A 7 11.37 -2.57 -56.80
C THR A 7 9.86 -2.45 -56.64
N SER A 8 9.17 -3.35 -57.31
CA SER A 8 7.73 -3.59 -57.24
C SER A 8 7.42 -4.34 -55.95
N VAL A 9 6.38 -3.95 -55.20
CA VAL A 9 5.46 -4.90 -54.54
C VAL A 9 4.09 -4.25 -54.32
N ALA A 10 3.09 -5.11 -54.50
CA ALA A 10 1.69 -4.85 -54.74
C ALA A 10 0.90 -4.18 -53.61
N SER A 11 -0.11 -3.42 -54.05
CA SER A 11 -1.26 -2.94 -53.32
C SER A 11 -2.11 -4.09 -52.77
N SER A 12 -2.58 -3.97 -51.53
CA SER A 12 -3.85 -4.55 -51.06
C SER A 12 -4.29 -3.81 -49.79
N ALA A 13 -5.40 -3.08 -49.89
CA ALA A 13 -6.13 -2.47 -48.78
C ALA A 13 -7.45 -3.26 -48.52
N PRO A 14 -8.10 -3.10 -47.36
CA PRO A 14 -8.89 -4.14 -46.67
C PRO A 14 -10.41 -4.01 -46.84
N ALA A 15 -11.18 -5.04 -46.47
CA ALA A 15 -12.62 -4.94 -46.23
C ALA A 15 -13.21 -6.07 -45.34
N SER A 16 -13.89 -5.64 -44.25
CA SER A 16 -15.17 -6.15 -43.68
C SER A 16 -15.19 -7.52 -42.95
N GLN A 17 -15.41 -7.63 -41.62
CA GLN A 17 -16.58 -7.34 -40.75
C GLN A 17 -17.64 -8.48 -40.66
N GLN A 18 -18.08 -8.76 -39.41
CA GLN A 18 -19.30 -9.46 -38.92
C GLN A 18 -19.31 -11.02 -38.91
N ALA A 19 -19.88 -11.75 -37.92
CA ALA A 19 -20.77 -11.42 -36.80
C ALA A 19 -20.79 -12.50 -35.69
N VAL A 20 -21.46 -12.11 -34.60
CA VAL A 20 -21.82 -12.72 -33.30
C VAL A 20 -22.88 -13.86 -33.33
N ALA A 21 -22.90 -14.72 -32.29
CA ALA A 21 -24.09 -15.28 -31.61
C ALA A 21 -23.66 -16.02 -30.31
N THR A 22 -23.85 -15.44 -29.12
CA THR A 22 -24.93 -15.66 -28.12
C THR A 22 -25.01 -17.05 -27.46
N SER A 23 -24.90 -17.08 -26.14
CA SER A 23 -25.71 -17.95 -25.28
C SER A 23 -25.92 -17.28 -23.91
N ASP A 24 -27.19 -17.18 -23.59
CA ASP A 24 -27.86 -16.65 -22.39
C ASP A 24 -27.82 -17.68 -21.24
N SER A 25 -27.75 -17.23 -19.99
CA SER A 25 -28.47 -17.84 -18.84
C SER A 25 -28.29 -17.02 -17.55
N SER A 26 -29.30 -16.17 -17.29
CA SER A 26 -30.14 -16.09 -16.07
C SER A 26 -29.55 -16.07 -14.65
N ASP A 27 -29.80 -14.93 -13.99
CA ASP A 27 -30.25 -14.66 -12.61
C ASP A 27 -30.00 -15.62 -11.44
N SER A 28 -29.46 -15.07 -10.35
CA SER A 28 -30.07 -15.14 -9.00
C SER A 28 -29.45 -14.10 -8.05
N ASN A 29 -30.24 -13.07 -7.74
CA ASN A 29 -30.06 -12.11 -6.65
C ASN A 29 -30.59 -12.70 -5.33
N THR A 30 -29.84 -12.64 -4.24
CA THR A 30 -30.27 -12.23 -2.88
C THR A 30 -29.23 -12.61 -1.83
N GLY A 31 -28.86 -11.65 -0.98
CA GLY A 31 -27.98 -11.94 0.16
C GLY A 31 -27.37 -10.70 0.80
N ALA A 32 -28.19 -9.72 1.16
CA ALA A 32 -27.78 -8.67 2.09
C ALA A 32 -27.46 -9.30 3.46
N SER A 33 -26.34 -8.92 4.06
CA SER A 33 -26.09 -9.13 5.49
C SER A 33 -25.45 -7.88 6.07
N THR A 34 -26.32 -6.97 6.49
CA THR A 34 -26.07 -6.00 7.55
C THR A 34 -25.87 -6.75 8.87
N SER A 35 -24.75 -6.50 9.56
CA SER A 35 -24.62 -6.85 10.97
C SER A 35 -24.05 -5.65 11.72
N THR A 36 -24.93 -5.01 12.48
CA THR A 36 -24.71 -3.86 13.38
C THR A 36 -24.97 -4.31 14.82
N ALA A 37 -24.22 -3.70 15.75
CA ALA A 37 -24.28 -3.79 17.23
C ALA A 37 -23.64 -5.06 17.82
N GLU A 38 -22.91 -5.03 18.94
CA GLU A 38 -23.11 -4.28 20.18
C GLU A 38 -21.79 -3.96 20.92
N VAL A 39 -21.71 -2.82 21.61
CA VAL A 39 -21.15 -2.76 22.98
C VAL A 39 -21.98 -1.74 23.77
N THR A 40 -22.84 -2.26 24.64
CA THR A 40 -23.69 -1.48 25.54
C THR A 40 -22.92 -1.15 26.83
N VAL A 41 -23.16 0.07 27.31
CA VAL A 41 -22.52 0.74 28.44
C VAL A 41 -22.95 0.15 29.78
N SER A 42 -22.00 0.11 30.71
CA SER A 42 -22.10 -0.17 32.14
C SER A 42 -23.27 0.53 32.85
N ALA A 43 -23.99 -0.21 33.72
CA ALA A 43 -24.39 0.24 35.07
C ALA A 43 -25.23 -0.83 35.80
N ALA A 44 -25.03 -0.90 37.13
CA ALA A 44 -26.01 -1.11 38.22
C ALA A 44 -25.46 -2.04 39.34
N PRO A 45 -26.04 -2.07 40.56
CA PRO A 45 -25.97 -1.00 41.56
C PRO A 45 -25.60 -1.48 42.98
N SER A 46 -25.52 -0.50 43.89
CA SER A 46 -25.32 -0.59 45.34
C SER A 46 -26.41 -1.38 46.11
N ALA A 47 -26.01 -2.10 47.17
CA ALA A 47 -26.87 -2.51 48.28
C ALA A 47 -26.09 -2.53 49.62
N ALA A 48 -26.75 -2.07 50.67
CA ALA A 48 -26.21 -1.67 51.96
C ALA A 48 -26.29 -2.73 53.08
N GLN A 49 -25.36 -2.63 54.04
CA GLN A 49 -25.43 -2.79 55.52
C GLN A 49 -26.29 -3.95 56.12
N THR A 50 -25.82 -4.72 57.11
CA THR A 50 -25.74 -4.30 58.54
C THR A 50 -25.09 -5.37 59.46
N ALA A 51 -24.26 -4.87 60.39
CA ALA A 51 -23.84 -5.26 61.77
C ALA A 51 -23.77 -6.72 62.28
N THR A 52 -22.74 -6.99 63.09
CA THR A 52 -22.87 -7.36 64.53
C THR A 52 -21.54 -7.13 65.26
N ALA A 53 -21.62 -6.56 66.47
CA ALA A 53 -20.53 -6.17 67.35
C ALA A 53 -20.04 -7.31 68.26
N ALA A 54 -18.77 -7.26 68.68
CA ALA A 54 -18.29 -7.91 69.90
C ALA A 54 -17.11 -7.12 70.53
N GLN A 55 -17.11 -7.12 71.87
CA GLN A 55 -16.46 -6.24 72.85
C GLN A 55 -14.91 -6.11 72.85
N PRO A 56 -14.38 -5.07 73.55
CA PRO A 56 -12.97 -4.92 73.85
C PRO A 56 -12.58 -5.69 75.13
N ALA A 57 -11.42 -6.34 75.12
CA ALA A 57 -10.75 -6.82 76.33
C ALA A 57 -9.33 -6.24 76.39
N GLN A 58 -9.11 -5.41 77.40
CA GLN A 58 -7.81 -4.87 77.79
C GLN A 58 -6.95 -6.00 78.38
N GLN A 59 -5.68 -6.08 77.97
CA GLN A 59 -4.63 -6.74 78.73
C GLN A 59 -3.35 -5.88 78.74
N GLN A 60 -2.72 -5.85 79.91
CA GLN A 60 -1.62 -5.01 80.37
C GLN A 60 -0.31 -5.14 79.57
N PRO A 61 0.61 -4.15 79.72
CA PRO A 61 1.93 -4.19 79.10
C PRO A 61 2.87 -5.13 79.86
N ALA A 62 3.36 -6.18 79.20
CA ALA A 62 4.52 -6.92 79.66
C ALA A 62 5.78 -6.27 79.09
N GLN A 63 6.53 -5.58 79.94
CA GLN A 63 7.91 -5.18 79.64
C GLN A 63 8.77 -6.45 79.57
N GLN A 64 9.35 -6.74 78.40
CA GLN A 64 10.40 -7.73 78.23
C GLN A 64 11.66 -7.04 77.67
N GLN A 65 12.79 -7.43 78.25
CA GLN A 65 14.14 -6.90 78.07
C GLN A 65 14.64 -6.90 76.60
N PRO A 66 15.66 -6.07 76.28
CA PRO A 66 16.22 -6.02 74.93
C PRO A 66 16.96 -7.32 74.58
N ALA A 67 16.39 -8.11 73.67
CA ALA A 67 17.14 -9.15 72.97
C ALA A 67 18.00 -8.48 71.89
N GLN A 68 19.32 -8.54 72.06
CA GLN A 68 20.28 -8.18 71.02
C GLN A 68 20.09 -9.16 69.85
N GLN A 69 19.64 -8.67 68.69
CA GLN A 69 19.56 -9.45 67.46
C GLN A 69 20.49 -8.84 66.40
N GLN A 70 21.22 -9.73 65.75
CA GLN A 70 22.31 -9.51 64.81
C GLN A 70 22.04 -8.46 63.72
N PRO A 71 23.09 -7.87 63.11
CA PRO A 71 22.96 -7.11 61.87
C PRO A 71 22.31 -8.01 60.81
N ALA A 72 21.14 -7.59 60.32
CA ALA A 72 20.51 -8.20 59.15
C ALA A 72 21.48 -8.08 57.97
N GLN A 73 21.88 -9.23 57.38
CA GLN A 73 22.53 -9.21 56.08
C GLN A 73 21.53 -8.67 55.06
N GLN A 74 21.86 -7.55 54.43
CA GLN A 74 21.08 -7.03 53.32
C GLN A 74 21.02 -8.10 52.21
N PRO A 75 19.84 -8.39 51.64
CA PRO A 75 19.75 -9.20 50.44
C PRO A 75 20.59 -8.55 49.35
N ALA A 76 21.56 -9.28 48.80
CA ALA A 76 22.23 -8.86 47.59
C ALA A 76 21.18 -8.67 46.50
N THR A 77 21.00 -7.43 46.05
CA THR A 77 20.17 -7.11 44.89
C THR A 77 20.76 -7.81 43.67
N GLN A 78 20.10 -8.86 43.18
CA GLN A 78 20.37 -9.37 41.85
C GLN A 78 20.13 -8.23 40.84
N PRO A 79 21.00 -8.04 39.84
CA PRO A 79 20.72 -7.14 38.74
C PRO A 79 19.41 -7.60 38.09
N ALA A 80 18.42 -6.71 38.05
CA ALA A 80 17.21 -6.95 37.28
C ALA A 80 17.63 -7.24 35.83
N GLN A 81 17.30 -8.43 35.33
CA GLN A 81 17.46 -8.71 33.90
C GLN A 81 16.54 -7.76 33.15
N GLN A 82 17.16 -6.84 32.41
CA GLN A 82 16.46 -5.90 31.54
C GLN A 82 15.60 -6.71 30.56
N PRO A 83 14.28 -6.43 30.43
CA PRO A 83 13.45 -7.10 29.45
C PRO A 83 14.09 -6.97 28.07
N ALA A 84 14.23 -8.08 27.35
CA ALA A 84 14.69 -8.06 25.97
C ALA A 84 13.80 -7.10 25.18
N GLN A 85 14.37 -6.03 24.63
CA GLN A 85 13.62 -5.11 23.78
C GLN A 85 13.07 -5.90 22.58
N PRO A 86 11.80 -5.65 22.17
CA PRO A 86 11.27 -6.22 20.94
C PRO A 86 12.23 -5.90 19.80
N GLN A 87 12.78 -6.94 19.20
CA GLN A 87 13.69 -6.79 18.06
C GLN A 87 12.89 -6.14 16.94
N ALA A 88 13.25 -4.93 16.53
CA ALA A 88 12.55 -4.20 15.48
C ALA A 88 12.47 -5.07 14.24
N GLN A 89 11.25 -5.35 13.77
CA GLN A 89 11.02 -6.05 12.50
C GLN A 89 11.71 -5.23 11.40
N GLN A 90 12.69 -5.85 10.73
CA GLN A 90 13.37 -5.24 9.60
C GLN A 90 12.33 -4.95 8.51
N ALA A 91 12.34 -3.71 8.00
CA ALA A 91 11.47 -3.34 6.90
C ALA A 91 11.74 -4.26 5.69
N PRO A 92 10.72 -4.62 4.90
CA PRO A 92 10.92 -5.39 3.68
C PRO A 92 11.93 -4.69 2.76
N ALA A 93 12.92 -5.42 2.28
CA ALA A 93 13.82 -4.95 1.23
C ALA A 93 13.11 -5.09 -0.12
N TYR A 94 13.00 -3.99 -0.86
CA TYR A 94 12.40 -3.99 -2.20
C TYR A 94 13.48 -4.01 -3.29
N ALA A 95 13.15 -4.59 -4.45
CA ALA A 95 13.98 -4.44 -5.65
C ALA A 95 14.05 -2.95 -6.07
N SER A 96 15.18 -2.53 -6.64
CA SER A 96 15.31 -1.20 -7.22
C SER A 96 14.58 -1.10 -8.55
N ARG A 97 14.08 0.10 -8.85
CA ARG A 97 13.42 0.45 -10.11
C ARG A 97 12.27 -0.48 -10.51
N VAL A 98 11.31 -0.66 -9.61
CA VAL A 98 10.07 -1.40 -9.90
C VAL A 98 8.83 -0.56 -9.63
N LEU A 99 7.79 -0.78 -10.42
CA LEU A 99 6.42 -0.41 -10.10
C LEU A 99 5.69 -1.63 -9.55
N MET A 100 4.95 -1.47 -8.48
CA MET A 100 4.15 -2.52 -7.84
C MET A 100 2.71 -2.03 -7.72
N PHE A 101 1.78 -2.72 -8.38
CA PHE A 101 0.36 -2.37 -8.38
C PHE A 101 -0.47 -3.60 -8.75
N ALA A 102 -1.71 -3.70 -8.26
CA ALA A 102 -2.61 -4.82 -8.56
C ALA A 102 -1.97 -6.23 -8.43
N GLY A 103 -1.04 -6.39 -7.46
CA GLY A 103 -0.33 -7.65 -7.22
C GLY A 103 0.79 -8.00 -8.22
N VAL A 104 1.07 -7.15 -9.20
CA VAL A 104 2.18 -7.33 -10.16
C VAL A 104 3.37 -6.45 -9.80
N THR A 105 4.56 -6.91 -10.18
CA THR A 105 5.82 -6.16 -10.10
C THR A 105 6.36 -5.96 -11.51
N VAL A 106 6.55 -4.70 -11.91
CA VAL A 106 6.98 -4.31 -13.25
C VAL A 106 8.33 -3.59 -13.14
N PRO A 107 9.44 -4.15 -13.65
CA PRO A 107 10.71 -3.44 -13.69
C PRO A 107 10.63 -2.29 -14.69
N TYR A 108 11.34 -1.19 -14.40
CA TYR A 108 11.45 -0.07 -15.32
C TYR A 108 12.90 0.33 -15.63
N ILE A 109 13.12 0.82 -16.84
CA ILE A 109 14.38 1.42 -17.29
C ILE A 109 14.29 2.96 -17.29
N ILE A 110 15.45 3.62 -17.36
CA ILE A 110 15.51 5.06 -17.58
C ILE A 110 15.26 5.33 -19.06
N GLY A 111 14.22 6.09 -19.37
CA GLY A 111 13.91 6.57 -20.72
C GLY A 111 13.83 8.10 -20.77
N ASN A 112 13.17 8.61 -21.81
CA ASN A 112 12.93 10.04 -22.03
C ASN A 112 11.82 10.25 -23.09
N GLU A 113 11.38 11.49 -23.27
CA GLU A 113 10.25 11.88 -24.12
C GLU A 113 10.51 11.67 -25.62
N SER A 114 11.77 11.44 -26.04
CA SER A 114 12.09 11.09 -27.44
C SER A 114 11.73 9.64 -27.77
N MET A 115 11.42 8.79 -26.77
CA MET A 115 10.94 7.44 -27.02
C MET A 115 9.51 7.49 -27.57
N THR A 116 9.33 6.94 -28.78
CA THR A 116 8.02 6.91 -29.45
C THR A 116 7.17 5.71 -29.06
N ALA A 117 7.73 4.75 -28.29
CA ALA A 117 7.04 3.57 -27.81
C ALA A 117 7.61 3.10 -26.47
N ALA A 118 6.79 2.38 -25.70
CA ALA A 118 7.21 1.69 -24.49
C ALA A 118 8.18 0.53 -24.82
N PRO A 119 9.01 0.06 -23.87
CA PRO A 119 9.81 -1.14 -24.07
C PRO A 119 8.90 -2.37 -24.24
N GLY A 120 9.34 -3.34 -25.03
CA GLY A 120 8.56 -4.57 -25.30
C GLY A 120 8.24 -5.38 -24.04
N THR A 121 9.04 -5.23 -22.98
CA THR A 121 8.78 -5.77 -21.64
C THR A 121 9.09 -4.72 -20.58
N GLY A 122 8.33 -4.74 -19.47
CA GLY A 122 8.51 -3.81 -18.37
C GLY A 122 7.92 -2.43 -18.66
N ALA A 123 8.55 -1.42 -18.09
CA ALA A 123 8.21 -0.02 -18.28
C ALA A 123 9.46 0.84 -18.52
N ALA A 124 9.25 2.10 -18.89
CA ALA A 124 10.30 3.10 -18.91
C ALA A 124 9.80 4.40 -18.30
N THR A 125 10.68 5.16 -17.67
CA THR A 125 10.40 6.59 -17.46
C THR A 125 10.32 7.28 -18.81
N TRP A 126 9.45 8.28 -18.95
CA TRP A 126 9.19 8.92 -20.22
C TRP A 126 9.24 10.44 -20.10
N GLY A 127 8.38 11.02 -19.27
CA GLY A 127 8.28 12.47 -19.05
C GLY A 127 8.58 12.90 -17.63
N GLY A 128 8.79 14.20 -17.45
CA GLY A 128 9.21 14.78 -16.17
C GLY A 128 10.64 14.38 -15.82
N GLN A 129 10.86 13.94 -14.59
CA GLN A 129 12.19 13.58 -14.12
C GLN A 129 12.56 12.16 -14.57
N ALA A 130 13.60 12.06 -15.42
CA ALA A 130 13.97 10.81 -16.10
C ALA A 130 14.44 9.69 -15.15
N ASN A 131 15.11 10.03 -14.04
CA ASN A 131 15.61 9.04 -13.07
C ASN A 131 14.85 9.14 -11.75
N TYR A 132 13.64 8.55 -11.73
CA TYR A 132 12.69 8.65 -10.63
C TYR A 132 13.37 8.67 -9.24
N SER A 133 12.99 9.65 -8.42
CA SER A 133 13.48 9.84 -7.06
C SER A 133 12.33 10.15 -6.12
N ASN A 134 12.34 9.53 -4.93
CA ASN A 134 11.35 9.80 -3.88
C ASN A 134 11.49 11.18 -3.22
N ASN A 135 12.62 11.86 -3.45
CA ASN A 135 13.03 13.05 -2.70
C ASN A 135 13.14 14.31 -3.56
N SER A 136 13.05 14.19 -4.88
CA SER A 136 13.22 15.33 -5.79
C SER A 136 12.04 16.32 -5.77
N GLY A 137 10.86 15.88 -5.31
CA GLY A 137 9.62 16.65 -5.41
C GLY A 137 9.12 16.84 -6.85
N GLN A 138 9.76 16.18 -7.83
CA GLN A 138 9.39 16.27 -9.24
C GLN A 138 8.54 15.07 -9.64
N ASN A 139 7.64 15.30 -10.61
CA ASN A 139 6.84 14.24 -11.19
C ASN A 139 7.67 13.40 -12.18
N THR A 140 7.30 12.14 -12.33
CA THR A 140 7.83 11.23 -13.36
C THR A 140 6.66 10.52 -14.02
N HIS A 141 6.66 10.45 -15.35
CA HIS A 141 5.72 9.64 -16.11
C HIS A 141 6.36 8.31 -16.50
N PHE A 142 5.57 7.23 -16.42
CA PHE A 142 5.99 5.89 -16.80
C PHE A 142 5.13 5.38 -17.95
N ILE A 143 5.76 4.71 -18.91
CA ILE A 143 5.09 4.09 -20.06
C ILE A 143 5.30 2.58 -20.06
N GLY A 144 4.28 1.83 -20.47
CA GLY A 144 4.28 0.37 -20.57
C GLY A 144 3.17 -0.12 -21.51
N HIS A 145 3.31 -1.31 -22.07
CA HIS A 145 2.32 -1.87 -23.01
C HIS A 145 1.13 -2.53 -22.32
N ASN A 146 -0.05 -2.35 -22.92
CA ASN A 146 -1.27 -3.11 -22.68
C ASN A 146 -1.81 -3.65 -24.03
N PRO A 147 -1.97 -4.99 -24.22
CA PRO A 147 -1.64 -6.04 -23.26
C PRO A 147 -0.13 -6.10 -22.98
N GLY A 148 0.23 -6.72 -21.85
CA GLY A 148 1.62 -6.82 -21.40
C GLY A 148 1.81 -6.34 -19.96
N SER A 149 2.95 -5.72 -19.68
CA SER A 149 3.34 -5.32 -18.33
C SER A 149 2.37 -4.35 -17.65
N PHE A 150 1.57 -3.59 -18.41
CA PHE A 150 0.56 -2.67 -17.89
C PHE A 150 -0.88 -3.20 -18.00
N ALA A 151 -1.09 -4.47 -18.37
CA ALA A 151 -2.44 -5.04 -18.45
C ALA A 151 -3.21 -4.93 -17.12
N ALA A 152 -2.51 -5.13 -15.99
CA ALA A 152 -3.10 -5.02 -14.65
C ALA A 152 -3.49 -3.57 -14.26
N MET A 153 -3.02 -2.55 -14.99
CA MET A 153 -3.36 -1.15 -14.74
C MET A 153 -4.86 -0.91 -14.93
N LEU A 154 -5.52 -1.68 -15.81
CA LEU A 154 -6.96 -1.61 -16.06
C LEU A 154 -7.82 -2.02 -14.86
N SER A 155 -7.24 -2.69 -13.86
CA SER A 155 -7.95 -3.07 -12.62
C SER A 155 -7.83 -2.01 -11.52
N LEU A 156 -7.07 -0.94 -11.75
CA LEU A 156 -6.93 0.13 -10.76
C LEU A 156 -8.15 1.07 -10.82
N GLY A 157 -8.53 1.55 -9.65
CA GLY A 157 -9.53 2.61 -9.49
C GLY A 157 -8.95 3.78 -8.70
N ILE A 158 -9.76 4.82 -8.53
CA ILE A 158 -9.42 5.94 -7.64
C ILE A 158 -9.13 5.41 -6.23
N GLY A 159 -8.02 5.85 -5.64
CA GLY A 159 -7.53 5.41 -4.34
C GLY A 159 -6.65 4.16 -4.37
N SER A 160 -6.61 3.40 -5.47
CA SER A 160 -5.75 2.21 -5.57
C SER A 160 -4.27 2.58 -5.36
N PRO A 161 -3.51 1.76 -4.61
CA PRO A 161 -2.11 2.02 -4.35
C PRO A 161 -1.23 1.61 -5.54
N ILE A 162 -0.21 2.42 -5.81
CA ILE A 162 0.91 2.11 -6.70
C ILE A 162 2.20 2.41 -5.93
N THR A 163 3.00 1.39 -5.64
CA THR A 163 4.32 1.58 -5.02
C THR A 163 5.40 1.65 -6.10
N VAL A 164 6.27 2.64 -6.04
CA VAL A 164 7.40 2.81 -6.95
C VAL A 164 8.67 2.81 -6.13
N THR A 165 9.69 2.05 -6.54
CA THR A 165 11.00 2.07 -5.90
C THR A 165 12.00 2.85 -6.72
N ASP A 166 12.84 3.64 -6.06
CA ASP A 166 13.90 4.40 -6.72
C ASP A 166 15.11 3.51 -7.08
N ALA A 167 16.19 4.17 -7.53
CA ALA A 167 17.45 3.53 -7.88
C ALA A 167 18.10 2.72 -6.75
N ALA A 168 17.84 3.10 -5.51
CA ALA A 168 18.36 2.45 -4.31
C ALA A 168 17.38 1.42 -3.71
N GLY A 169 16.19 1.25 -4.31
CA GLY A 169 15.16 0.34 -3.81
C GLY A 169 14.29 0.94 -2.71
N ASN A 170 14.37 2.25 -2.46
CA ASN A 170 13.48 2.88 -1.48
C ASN A 170 12.07 2.98 -2.08
N PRO A 171 11.03 2.46 -1.42
CA PRO A 171 9.66 2.53 -1.91
C PRO A 171 8.98 3.86 -1.58
N ARG A 172 8.08 4.30 -2.46
CA ARG A 172 7.03 5.26 -2.14
C ARG A 172 5.71 4.80 -2.73
N THR A 173 4.66 4.84 -1.94
CA THR A 173 3.30 4.50 -2.38
C THR A 173 2.52 5.75 -2.73
N TYR A 174 1.99 5.78 -3.95
CA TYR A 174 1.06 6.77 -4.45
C TYR A 174 -0.34 6.18 -4.49
N HIS A 175 -1.36 7.03 -4.48
CA HIS A 175 -2.75 6.63 -4.67
C HIS A 175 -3.28 7.29 -5.94
N VAL A 176 -3.94 6.49 -6.77
CA VAL A 176 -4.53 6.97 -8.03
C VAL A 176 -5.59 8.02 -7.70
N TYR A 177 -5.45 9.23 -8.23
CA TYR A 177 -6.44 10.31 -8.03
C TYR A 177 -7.30 10.58 -9.27
N GLN A 178 -6.83 10.13 -10.45
CA GLN A 178 -7.53 10.30 -11.73
C GLN A 178 -7.16 9.14 -12.66
N LEU A 179 -8.14 8.68 -13.43
CA LEU A 179 -7.93 7.82 -14.61
C LEU A 179 -8.46 8.57 -15.83
N ALA A 180 -7.72 8.53 -16.93
CA ALA A 180 -8.14 9.19 -18.16
C ALA A 180 -7.68 8.39 -19.38
N THR A 181 -8.54 8.36 -20.40
CA THR A 181 -8.16 8.00 -21.76
C THR A 181 -7.89 9.27 -22.55
N VAL A 182 -6.72 9.33 -23.16
CA VAL A 182 -6.22 10.49 -23.89
C VAL A 182 -5.77 10.10 -25.29
N ASN A 183 -5.74 11.07 -26.19
CA ASN A 183 -5.06 10.93 -27.49
C ASN A 183 -3.53 11.02 -27.31
N PRO A 184 -2.72 10.85 -28.37
CA PRO A 184 -1.26 10.92 -28.29
C PRO A 184 -0.68 12.24 -27.76
N ASN A 185 -1.48 13.31 -27.70
CA ASN A 185 -1.09 14.62 -27.17
C ASN A 185 -1.57 14.84 -25.72
N ALA A 186 -1.93 13.77 -25.00
CA ALA A 186 -2.46 13.83 -23.64
C ALA A 186 -3.79 14.60 -23.48
N VAL A 187 -4.54 14.77 -24.58
CA VAL A 187 -5.84 15.44 -24.56
C VAL A 187 -6.97 14.42 -24.42
N THR A 188 -7.85 14.63 -23.45
CA THR A 188 -9.06 13.81 -23.22
C THR A 188 -10.10 13.99 -24.34
N ALA A 189 -11.09 13.11 -24.40
CA ALA A 189 -12.21 13.24 -25.34
C ALA A 189 -12.99 14.56 -25.18
N SER A 190 -13.02 15.13 -23.96
CA SER A 190 -13.64 16.43 -23.66
C SER A 190 -12.74 17.64 -23.97
N GLY A 191 -11.54 17.43 -24.54
CA GLY A 191 -10.61 18.49 -24.90
C GLY A 191 -9.73 19.01 -23.76
N GLN A 192 -9.78 18.39 -22.57
CA GLN A 192 -8.87 18.74 -21.46
C GLN A 192 -7.46 18.21 -21.76
N ASP A 193 -6.47 19.10 -21.72
CA ASP A 193 -5.04 18.78 -21.79
C ASP A 193 -4.54 18.40 -20.39
N LEU A 194 -4.18 17.13 -20.20
CA LEU A 194 -3.69 16.62 -18.93
C LEU A 194 -2.17 16.78 -18.75
N TRP A 195 -1.47 17.30 -19.76
CA TRP A 195 -0.06 17.65 -19.68
C TRP A 195 0.15 19.02 -19.05
N ASN A 196 -0.62 20.01 -19.53
CA ASN A 196 -0.52 21.41 -19.11
C ASN A 196 -1.68 21.85 -18.22
N ALA A 197 -2.36 20.91 -17.56
CA ALA A 197 -3.46 21.22 -16.66
C ALA A 197 -2.96 22.19 -15.57
N ASN A 198 -3.40 23.45 -15.67
CA ASN A 198 -3.24 24.49 -14.65
C ASN A 198 -4.42 24.44 -13.69
#